data_AF-A0A955WQ01-F1
#
_entry.id   AF-A0A955WQ01-F1
#
_cell.length_a   1.000
_cell.length_b   1.000
_cell.length_c   1.000
_cell.angle_alpha   90.00
_cell.angle_beta   90.00
_cell.angle_gamma   90.00
#
_symmetry.space_group_name_H-M   'P 1'
#
loop_
_entity.id
_entity.type
_entity.pdbx_description
1 polymer ?
#
loop_
_entity_poly.entity_id
_entity_poly.type
_entity_poly.pdbx_seq_one_letter_code
_entity_poly.pdbx_strand_id
1 'polypeptide(L)'
;MKHPTPTAFGALLASVLAFALAGVLELFWLRAALEGSARAIVLGFDLLAGVLVGLLLAATLPAFARLVQPRRWFARYVRPADAPAELDGRWHAWLVAAGVGLLGLAGVAGFAGLVGHGFNRPGLAGAFVALGAAAGAGVGVAAALPVRLIVARVLDRLAPQGRLLGLPTPVWPWLAVAAMGALALLWILRLDLGAYRLEWVLQVVIGGAIAKGLIAVRGGATPFRFGLVGSGVLVALLGLAGWSLTAFDADPLATTRIPLKGHLSRIVLGGLRKLADRDGDGYAGAFAGGDCDDTNPEVGPHAAEIPGNGIDDNCQGGDAPIEVEEPPPEEEPPATPDEPRYVPRKLNVVVLLIDTLRPDHLGTYGYERPTSPNIDNFAKSAVVFDRVYAQAPNTPRSVPSLLLGRYPSRITWIKRFERFSGVVPEANQSLFEIFQAGGWRTEAVSAHWYFERADHIQDGVDQWDNRGAKSIKESNTQSAAPELTPRVVERLKALGEAKQPFVLFAHYFEPHGKYMNQRSVKVFGKGLMDKYDSEIA
;
A
#
# COMPACT_ATOMS: atom_id res chain seq x y z
N MET A 1 39.10 28.46 -15.81
CA MET A 1 37.82 27.82 -15.42
C MET A 1 38.08 26.98 -14.17
N LYS A 2 37.44 27.29 -13.04
CA LYS A 2 37.65 26.57 -11.77
C LYS A 2 36.98 25.20 -11.86
N HIS A 3 37.75 24.13 -11.72
CA HIS A 3 37.20 22.78 -11.57
C HIS A 3 36.23 22.75 -10.36
N PRO A 4 35.07 22.09 -10.47
CA PRO A 4 34.15 21.95 -9.35
C PRO A 4 34.90 21.31 -8.18
N THR A 5 34.81 21.93 -7.00
CA THR A 5 35.45 21.42 -5.79
C THR A 5 34.95 19.99 -5.50
N PRO A 6 35.82 19.07 -5.04
CA PRO A 6 35.50 17.64 -4.83
C PRO A 6 34.33 17.35 -3.86
N THR A 7 33.76 18.39 -3.23
CA THR A 7 32.59 18.33 -2.34
C THR A 7 31.25 18.23 -3.08
N ALA A 8 31.08 18.90 -4.23
CA ALA A 8 29.79 18.95 -4.94
C ALA A 8 29.49 17.63 -5.67
N PHE A 9 30.48 17.10 -6.40
CA PHE A 9 30.39 15.81 -7.05
C PHE A 9 30.22 14.66 -6.04
N GLY A 10 30.92 14.74 -4.90
CA GLY A 10 30.77 13.77 -3.82
C GLY A 10 29.38 13.77 -3.20
N ALA A 11 28.76 14.94 -3.00
CA ALA A 11 27.40 15.07 -2.49
C ALA A 11 26.35 14.49 -3.45
N LEU A 12 26.49 14.77 -4.74
CA LEU A 12 25.61 14.21 -5.78
C LEU A 12 25.73 12.68 -5.84
N LEU A 13 26.95 12.15 -5.92
CA LEU A 13 27.18 10.71 -5.98
C LEU A 13 26.68 9.99 -4.72
N ALA A 14 26.92 10.56 -3.54
CA ALA A 14 26.44 9.97 -2.28
C ALA A 14 24.91 9.95 -2.21
N SER A 15 24.24 11.03 -2.63
CA SER A 15 22.78 11.10 -2.66
C SER A 15 22.19 10.08 -3.63
N VAL A 16 22.70 10.00 -4.85
CA VAL A 16 22.24 9.03 -5.86
C VAL A 16 22.41 7.59 -5.36
N LEU A 17 23.54 7.25 -4.72
CA LEU A 17 23.76 5.90 -4.17
C LEU A 17 22.85 5.59 -2.97
N ALA A 18 22.59 6.57 -2.10
CA ALA A 18 21.68 6.39 -0.95
C ALA A 18 20.24 6.12 -1.42
N PHE A 19 19.80 6.85 -2.43
CA PHE A 19 18.47 6.68 -3.02
C PHE A 19 18.36 5.44 -3.92
N ALA A 20 19.46 5.00 -4.54
CA ALA A 20 19.52 3.68 -5.17
C ALA A 20 19.25 2.56 -4.15
N LEU A 21 19.86 2.66 -2.95
CA LEU A 21 19.62 1.71 -1.86
C LEU A 21 18.18 1.79 -1.33
N ALA A 22 17.63 3.00 -1.20
CA ALA A 22 16.22 3.20 -0.84
C ALA A 22 15.28 2.54 -1.85
N GLY A 23 15.56 2.67 -3.15
CA GLY A 23 14.77 2.02 -4.19
C GLY A 23 14.89 0.49 -4.18
N VAL A 24 16.06 -0.07 -3.84
CA VAL A 24 16.18 -1.53 -3.62
C VAL A 24 15.32 -1.98 -2.44
N LEU A 25 15.23 -1.19 -1.36
CA LEU A 25 14.35 -1.48 -0.23
C LEU A 25 12.88 -1.37 -0.62
N GLU A 26 12.49 -0.33 -1.36
CA GLU A 26 11.13 -0.16 -1.88
C GLU A 26 10.72 -1.33 -2.79
N LEU A 27 11.62 -1.80 -3.64
CA LEU A 27 11.41 -3.00 -4.47
C LEU A 27 11.22 -4.27 -3.64
N PHE A 28 11.93 -4.42 -2.53
CA PHE A 28 11.73 -5.55 -1.63
C PHE A 28 10.31 -5.56 -1.04
N TRP A 29 9.75 -4.39 -0.73
CA TRP A 29 8.37 -4.23 -0.25
C TRP A 29 7.35 -4.49 -1.36
N LEU A 30 7.63 -4.01 -2.57
CA LEU A 30 6.75 -4.14 -3.73
C LEU A 30 6.92 -5.47 -4.49
N ARG A 31 7.77 -6.39 -4.01
CA ARG A 31 8.16 -7.62 -4.72
C ARG A 31 6.98 -8.50 -5.15
N ALA A 32 5.90 -8.50 -4.37
CA ALA A 32 4.69 -9.28 -4.65
C ALA A 32 3.67 -8.52 -5.54
N ALA A 33 3.93 -7.24 -5.82
CA ALA A 33 3.04 -6.36 -6.57
C ALA A 33 3.62 -5.88 -7.91
N LEU A 34 4.94 -6.00 -8.12
CA LEU A 34 5.66 -5.53 -9.30
C LEU A 34 6.51 -6.64 -9.91
N GLU A 35 6.57 -6.66 -11.24
CA GLU A 35 7.41 -7.53 -12.05
C GLU A 35 7.97 -6.75 -13.26
N GLY A 36 8.98 -7.31 -13.93
CA GLY A 36 9.51 -6.75 -15.17
C GLY A 36 9.98 -5.30 -15.08
N SER A 37 9.62 -4.51 -16.10
CA SER A 37 9.96 -3.09 -16.26
C SER A 37 9.47 -2.21 -15.11
N ALA A 38 8.34 -2.55 -14.49
CA ALA A 38 7.79 -1.78 -13.36
C ALA A 38 8.75 -1.72 -12.16
N ARG A 39 9.59 -2.74 -11.95
CA ARG A 39 10.64 -2.71 -10.92
C ARG A 39 11.75 -1.72 -11.27
N ALA A 40 12.15 -1.67 -12.53
CA ALA A 40 13.17 -0.73 -12.99
C ALA A 40 12.65 0.72 -12.95
N ILE A 41 11.36 0.91 -13.19
CA ILE A 41 10.69 2.22 -13.10
C ILE A 41 10.71 2.78 -11.68
N VAL A 42 10.33 1.98 -10.66
CA VAL A 42 10.43 2.38 -9.24
C VAL A 42 11.85 2.81 -8.88
N LEU A 43 12.84 1.98 -9.22
CA LEU A 43 14.24 2.30 -8.94
C LEU A 43 14.67 3.59 -9.64
N GLY A 44 14.23 3.83 -10.87
CA GLY A 44 14.53 5.07 -11.59
C GLY A 44 13.90 6.32 -10.98
N PHE A 45 12.67 6.25 -10.46
CA PHE A 45 12.03 7.37 -9.75
C PHE A 45 12.75 7.69 -8.45
N ASP A 46 13.16 6.67 -7.70
CA ASP A 46 13.91 6.88 -6.47
C ASP A 46 15.30 7.46 -6.76
N LEU A 47 15.96 7.01 -7.83
CA LEU A 47 17.20 7.61 -8.32
C LEU A 47 17.02 9.07 -8.72
N LEU A 48 15.90 9.43 -9.36
CA LEU A 48 15.57 10.81 -9.70
C LEU A 48 15.48 11.70 -8.44
N ALA A 49 14.82 11.21 -7.37
CA ALA A 49 14.82 11.91 -6.09
C ALA A 49 16.24 12.09 -5.55
N GLY A 50 17.07 11.04 -5.64
CA GLY A 50 18.48 11.09 -5.26
C GLY A 50 19.29 12.14 -6.02
N VAL A 51 19.02 12.32 -7.31
CA VAL A 51 19.66 13.36 -8.14
C VAL A 51 19.22 14.75 -7.68
N LEU A 52 17.92 14.99 -7.52
CA LEU A 52 17.38 16.29 -7.12
C LEU A 52 17.91 16.72 -5.74
N VAL A 53 17.89 15.81 -4.77
CA VAL A 53 18.47 16.04 -3.44
C VAL A 53 19.98 16.25 -3.53
N GLY A 54 20.67 15.47 -4.35
CA GLY A 54 22.11 15.59 -4.55
C GLY A 54 22.52 16.94 -5.14
N LEU A 55 21.77 17.45 -6.12
CA LEU A 55 21.96 18.76 -6.73
C LEU A 55 21.67 19.89 -5.72
N LEU A 56 20.58 19.78 -4.97
CA LEU A 56 20.24 20.74 -3.92
C LEU A 56 21.33 20.81 -2.85
N LEU A 57 21.83 19.65 -2.40
CA LEU A 57 22.93 19.57 -1.45
C LEU A 57 24.22 20.14 -2.04
N ALA A 58 24.56 19.81 -3.28
CA ALA A 58 25.73 20.35 -3.95
C ALA A 58 25.69 21.88 -4.07
N ALA A 59 24.50 22.46 -4.27
CA ALA A 59 24.28 23.90 -4.35
C ALA A 59 24.34 24.60 -2.96
N THR A 60 23.79 23.97 -1.92
CA THR A 60 23.59 24.58 -0.60
C THR A 60 24.76 24.34 0.37
N LEU A 61 25.44 23.20 0.29
CA LEU A 61 26.53 22.82 1.18
C LEU A 61 27.69 23.84 1.21
N PRO A 62 28.13 24.44 0.08
CA PRO A 62 29.19 25.46 0.13
C PRO A 62 28.77 26.72 0.88
N ALA A 63 27.51 27.14 0.76
CA ALA A 63 26.97 28.29 1.47
C ALA A 63 26.84 27.98 2.98
N PHE A 64 26.33 26.80 3.32
CA PHE A 64 26.23 26.33 4.69
C PHE A 64 27.60 26.22 5.37
N ALA A 65 28.60 25.64 4.69
CA ALA A 65 29.96 25.53 5.20
C ALA A 65 30.62 26.90 5.44
N ARG A 66 30.29 27.91 4.63
CA ARG A 66 30.74 29.30 4.84
C ARG A 66 30.06 29.95 6.04
N LEU A 67 28.79 29.66 6.28
CA LEU A 67 28.01 30.21 7.38
C LEU A 67 28.48 29.64 8.74
N VAL A 68 28.64 28.32 8.83
CA VAL A 68 28.97 27.63 10.09
C VAL A 68 30.46 27.75 10.45
N GLN A 69 31.32 28.09 9.48
CA GLN A 69 32.77 28.20 9.65
C GLN A 69 33.36 27.07 10.51
N PRO A 70 33.14 25.79 10.14
CA PRO A 70 33.48 24.65 10.99
C PRO A 70 34.96 24.60 11.38
N ARG A 71 35.88 25.16 10.55
CA ARG A 71 37.29 25.36 10.93
C ARG A 71 37.46 26.21 12.19
N ARG A 72 36.75 27.33 12.31
CA ARG A 72 36.85 28.23 13.47
C ARG A 72 36.18 27.63 14.70
N TRP A 73 35.08 26.92 14.52
CA TRP A 73 34.44 26.17 15.59
C TRP A 73 35.35 25.05 16.11
N PHE A 74 35.98 24.26 15.22
CA PHE A 74 36.86 23.16 15.58
C PHE A 74 38.18 23.62 16.22
N ALA A 75 38.78 24.70 15.72
CA ALA A 75 39.96 25.34 16.31
C ALA A 75 39.71 25.88 17.73
N ARG A 76 38.44 26.04 18.14
CA ARG A 76 38.04 26.46 19.48
C ARG A 76 38.13 25.34 20.51
N TYR A 77 38.11 24.07 20.07
CA TYR A 77 38.04 22.90 20.95
C TYR A 77 39.22 21.92 20.77
N VAL A 78 40.01 22.03 19.70
CA VAL A 78 41.21 21.21 19.45
C VAL A 78 42.44 22.11 19.40
N ARG A 79 43.42 21.85 20.28
CA ARG A 79 44.66 22.63 20.34
C ARG A 79 45.53 22.32 19.10
N PRO A 80 46.21 23.31 18.51
CA PRO A 80 47.00 23.13 17.28
C PRO A 80 48.08 22.04 17.37
N ALA A 81 48.59 21.77 18.58
CA ALA A 81 49.64 20.77 18.81
C ALA A 81 49.14 19.31 18.69
N ASP A 82 47.83 19.09 18.82
CA ASP A 82 47.21 17.75 18.77
C ASP A 82 46.57 17.47 17.39
N ALA A 83 46.62 18.43 16.46
CA ALA A 83 46.08 18.30 15.13
C ALA A 83 47.13 17.67 14.19
N PRO A 84 46.94 16.43 13.69
CA PRO A 84 47.87 15.83 12.73
C PRO A 84 48.04 16.72 11.48
N ALA A 85 49.28 16.92 11.05
CA ALA A 85 49.67 17.83 9.97
C ALA A 85 49.02 17.55 8.60
N GLU A 86 48.41 16.38 8.41
CA GLU A 86 47.68 15.98 7.20
C GLU A 86 46.18 16.35 7.20
N LEU A 87 45.71 17.13 8.18
CA LEU A 87 44.32 17.64 8.25
C LEU A 87 44.05 18.76 7.21
N ASP A 88 44.43 18.56 5.96
CA ASP A 88 44.08 19.48 4.88
C ASP A 88 42.63 19.25 4.40
N GLY A 89 42.08 20.19 3.62
CA GLY A 89 40.66 20.40 3.28
C GLY A 89 39.76 19.21 2.92
N ARG A 90 40.32 18.01 2.73
CA ARG A 90 39.62 16.73 2.54
C ARG A 90 38.80 16.30 3.76
N TRP A 91 39.20 16.68 4.97
CA TRP A 91 38.44 16.38 6.20
C TRP A 91 37.09 17.11 6.29
N HIS A 92 37.00 18.30 5.69
CA HIS A 92 35.75 19.04 5.59
C HIS A 92 34.76 18.31 4.68
N ALA A 93 35.25 17.74 3.58
CA ALA A 93 34.44 16.92 2.69
C ALA A 93 33.92 15.64 3.40
N TRP A 94 34.71 15.05 4.29
CA TRP A 94 34.31 13.87 5.07
C TRP A 94 33.31 14.17 6.19
N LEU A 95 33.48 15.26 6.94
CA LEU A 95 32.50 15.69 7.95
C LEU A 95 31.18 16.11 7.31
N VAL A 96 31.26 16.74 6.13
CA VAL A 96 30.07 17.07 5.33
C VAL A 96 29.44 15.79 4.76
N ALA A 97 30.20 14.85 4.22
CA ALA A 97 29.66 13.57 3.74
C ALA A 97 29.05 12.71 4.87
N ALA A 98 29.65 12.73 6.07
CA ALA A 98 29.10 12.08 7.26
C ALA A 98 27.83 12.79 7.74
N GLY A 99 27.80 14.12 7.73
CA GLY A 99 26.60 14.91 8.03
C GLY A 99 25.46 14.68 7.03
N VAL A 100 25.80 14.55 5.73
CA VAL A 100 24.85 14.21 4.66
C VAL A 100 24.37 12.77 4.78
N GLY A 101 25.24 11.82 5.13
CA GLY A 101 24.87 10.43 5.42
C GLY A 101 23.96 10.32 6.66
N LEU A 102 24.20 11.14 7.68
CA LEU A 102 23.35 11.27 8.87
C LEU A 102 21.99 11.90 8.55
N LEU A 103 21.94 12.90 7.67
CA LEU A 103 20.69 13.49 7.18
C LEU A 103 19.92 12.50 6.29
N GLY A 104 20.61 11.69 5.49
CA GLY A 104 20.01 10.59 4.73
C GLY A 104 19.43 9.50 5.64
N LEU A 105 20.17 9.09 6.68
CA LEU A 105 19.71 8.14 7.70
C LEU A 105 18.54 8.70 8.53
N ALA A 106 18.57 9.99 8.88
CA ALA A 106 17.45 10.67 9.53
C ALA A 106 16.24 10.79 8.59
N GLY A 107 16.46 10.97 7.28
CA GLY A 107 15.42 10.90 6.25
C GLY A 107 14.78 9.52 6.16
N VAL A 108 15.58 8.44 6.19
CA VAL A 108 15.12 7.05 6.23
C VAL A 108 14.35 6.76 7.53
N ALA A 109 14.81 7.26 8.67
CA ALA A 109 14.13 7.12 9.96
C ALA A 109 12.83 7.94 10.03
N GLY A 110 12.81 9.16 9.46
CA GLY A 110 11.62 10.00 9.34
C GLY A 110 10.59 9.40 8.38
N PHE A 111 11.05 8.79 7.30
CA PHE A 111 10.23 8.00 6.38
C PHE A 111 9.63 6.76 7.08
N ALA A 112 10.41 6.04 7.89
CA ALA A 112 9.90 4.96 8.74
C ALA A 112 8.86 5.46 9.76
N GLY A 113 8.99 6.70 10.25
CA GLY A 113 7.99 7.38 11.09
C GLY A 113 6.69 7.72 10.36
N LEU A 114 6.78 8.21 9.11
CA LEU A 114 5.63 8.44 8.23
C LEU A 114 4.88 7.14 7.91
N VAL A 115 5.60 6.03 7.73
CA VAL A 115 5.02 4.67 7.61
C VAL A 115 4.29 4.26 8.89
N GLY A 116 4.82 4.60 10.08
CA GLY A 116 4.15 4.37 11.36
C GLY A 116 2.84 5.14 11.53
N HIS A 117 2.72 6.31 10.89
CA HIS A 117 1.52 7.15 10.92
C HIS A 117 0.30 6.47 10.25
N GLY A 118 0.53 5.56 9.31
CA GLY A 118 -0.52 4.78 8.62
C GLY A 118 -1.22 3.72 9.50
N PHE A 119 -0.73 3.47 10.73
CA PHE A 119 -1.24 2.41 11.61
C PHE A 119 -2.12 2.90 12.79
N ASN A 120 -2.47 4.20 12.83
CA ASN A 120 -3.41 4.79 13.80
C ASN A 120 -3.17 4.43 15.29
N ARG A 121 -1.91 4.39 15.73
CA ARG A 121 -1.51 4.22 17.15
C ARG A 121 -0.42 5.21 17.55
N PRO A 122 -0.78 6.44 17.95
CA PRO A 122 0.15 7.56 18.06
C PRO A 122 1.18 7.46 19.20
N GLY A 123 0.89 6.72 20.27
CA GLY A 123 1.83 6.57 21.40
C GLY A 123 3.03 5.65 21.15
N LEU A 124 2.87 4.63 20.30
CA LEU A 124 3.92 3.62 20.06
C LEU A 124 4.92 4.08 18.99
N ALA A 125 4.47 4.76 17.94
CA ALA A 125 5.35 5.30 16.90
C ALA A 125 6.37 6.34 17.44
N GLY A 126 5.95 7.21 18.37
CA GLY A 126 6.84 8.20 18.99
C GLY A 126 7.90 7.58 19.91
N ALA A 127 7.56 6.49 20.60
CA ALA A 127 8.49 5.79 21.49
C ALA A 127 9.60 5.04 20.70
N PHE A 128 9.26 4.40 19.58
CA PHE A 128 10.22 3.60 18.79
C PHE A 128 11.22 4.45 18.00
N VAL A 129 10.80 5.61 17.49
CA VAL A 129 11.70 6.53 16.77
C VAL A 129 12.69 7.21 17.73
N ALA A 130 12.24 7.61 18.92
CA ALA A 130 13.10 8.22 19.94
C ALA A 130 14.08 7.21 20.58
N LEU A 131 13.64 5.97 20.86
CA LEU A 131 14.49 4.92 21.39
C LEU A 131 15.53 4.42 20.37
N GLY A 132 15.17 4.32 19.09
CA GLY A 132 16.08 3.91 18.02
C GLY A 132 17.18 4.94 17.73
N ALA A 133 16.83 6.22 17.70
CA ALA A 133 17.78 7.31 17.44
C ALA A 133 18.75 7.55 18.62
N ALA A 134 18.27 7.46 19.87
CA ALA A 134 19.08 7.71 21.06
C ALA A 134 20.01 6.52 21.42
N ALA A 135 19.51 5.28 21.35
CA ALA A 135 20.30 4.09 21.69
C ALA A 135 21.41 3.79 20.65
N GLY A 136 21.14 4.05 19.36
CA GLY A 136 22.12 3.86 18.28
C GLY A 136 23.26 4.87 18.29
N ALA A 137 22.96 6.15 18.55
CA ALA A 137 23.97 7.20 18.61
C ALA A 137 24.81 7.14 19.89
N GLY A 138 24.21 6.80 21.04
CA GLY A 138 24.92 6.72 22.33
C GLY A 138 25.89 5.53 22.41
N VAL A 139 25.43 4.33 22.03
CA VAL A 139 26.25 3.10 22.15
C VAL A 139 27.37 3.06 21.11
N GLY A 140 27.13 3.55 19.89
CA GLY A 140 28.15 3.58 18.83
C GLY A 140 29.33 4.51 19.13
N VAL A 141 29.05 5.68 19.72
CA VAL A 141 30.09 6.67 20.07
C VAL A 141 30.82 6.28 21.36
N ALA A 142 30.10 5.76 22.36
CA ALA A 142 30.69 5.35 23.64
C ALA A 142 31.51 4.05 23.55
N ALA A 143 31.16 3.12 22.64
CA ALA A 143 31.90 1.87 22.45
C ALA A 143 33.11 2.02 21.51
N ALA A 144 33.02 2.86 20.47
CA ALA A 144 34.10 3.01 19.48
C ALA A 144 35.34 3.74 20.03
N LEU A 145 35.16 4.62 21.03
CA LEU A 145 36.24 5.44 21.58
C LEU A 145 37.23 4.66 22.48
N PRO A 146 36.80 3.88 23.49
CA PRO A 146 37.72 3.06 24.28
C PRO A 146 38.30 1.89 23.48
N VAL A 147 37.53 1.29 22.56
CA VAL A 147 38.04 0.21 21.69
C VAL A 147 39.13 0.74 20.76
N ARG A 148 38.97 1.93 20.17
CA ARG A 148 40.04 2.58 19.39
C ARG A 148 41.29 2.82 20.23
N LEU A 149 41.16 3.27 21.47
CA LEU A 149 42.29 3.60 22.35
C LEU A 149 43.02 2.34 22.85
N ILE A 150 42.29 1.25 23.10
CA ILE A 150 42.86 -0.04 23.50
C ILE A 150 43.52 -0.74 22.31
N VAL A 151 42.84 -0.79 21.16
CA VAL A 151 43.35 -1.41 19.92
C VAL A 151 44.55 -0.63 19.39
N ALA A 152 44.55 0.71 19.42
CA ALA A 152 45.72 1.51 19.04
C ALA A 152 46.93 1.21 19.95
N ARG A 153 46.74 1.15 21.28
CA ARG A 153 47.82 0.81 22.22
C ARG A 153 48.35 -0.62 22.07
N VAL A 154 47.48 -1.57 21.71
CA VAL A 154 47.87 -2.96 21.47
C VAL A 154 48.59 -3.10 20.13
N LEU A 155 48.13 -2.41 19.09
CA LEU A 155 48.76 -2.39 17.76
C LEU A 155 50.10 -1.66 17.75
N ASP A 156 50.26 -0.58 18.53
CA ASP A 156 51.55 0.12 18.68
C ASP A 156 52.60 -0.76 19.38
N ARG A 157 52.18 -1.69 20.24
CA ARG A 157 53.07 -2.68 20.88
C ARG A 157 53.38 -3.89 20.01
N LEU A 158 52.44 -4.33 19.18
CA LEU A 158 52.59 -5.51 18.32
C LEU A 158 53.19 -5.21 16.94
N ALA A 159 53.11 -3.97 16.48
CA ALA A 159 53.58 -3.55 15.15
C ALA A 159 54.22 -2.15 15.17
N PRO A 160 55.40 -1.98 15.80
CA PRO A 160 56.06 -0.67 15.97
C PRO A 160 56.49 -0.01 14.66
N GLN A 161 56.50 -0.76 13.55
CA GLN A 161 56.79 -0.25 12.20
C GLN A 161 55.53 0.32 11.48
N GLY A 162 54.39 0.42 12.18
CA GLY A 162 53.16 1.01 11.64
C GLY A 162 52.43 0.14 10.61
N ARG A 163 52.76 -1.15 10.51
CA ARG A 163 52.11 -2.11 9.60
C ARG A 163 51.89 -3.47 10.27
N LEU A 164 50.68 -4.01 10.13
CA LEU A 164 50.31 -5.36 10.57
C LEU A 164 49.76 -6.13 9.35
N LEU A 165 50.30 -7.32 9.08
CA LEU A 165 49.94 -8.15 7.91
C LEU A 165 49.99 -7.37 6.58
N GLY A 166 50.99 -6.49 6.42
CA GLY A 166 51.18 -5.69 5.20
C GLY A 166 50.28 -4.46 5.07
N LEU A 167 49.34 -4.24 5.99
CA LEU A 167 48.44 -3.08 5.99
C LEU A 167 48.84 -2.05 7.06
N PRO A 168 48.69 -0.73 6.80
CA PRO A 168 48.96 0.30 7.79
C PRO A 168 48.08 0.13 9.04
N THR A 169 48.68 0.27 10.23
CA THR A 169 47.97 0.14 11.52
C THR A 169 46.71 1.02 11.68
N PRO A 170 46.58 2.21 11.06
CA PRO A 170 45.34 3.01 11.13
C PRO A 170 44.14 2.41 10.39
N VAL A 171 44.34 1.43 9.50
CA VAL A 171 43.29 0.84 8.65
C VAL A 171 42.49 -0.25 9.39
N TRP A 172 43.14 -0.94 10.33
CA TRP A 172 42.56 -2.09 11.04
C TRP A 172 41.33 -1.78 11.92
N PRO A 173 41.26 -0.65 12.65
CA PRO A 173 40.06 -0.28 13.40
C PRO A 173 38.82 -0.09 12.50
N TRP A 174 39.02 0.37 11.26
CA TRP A 174 37.93 0.60 10.31
C TRP A 174 37.45 -0.69 9.64
N LEU A 175 38.37 -1.62 9.35
CA LEU A 175 38.01 -2.96 8.90
C LEU A 175 37.19 -3.71 9.96
N ALA A 176 37.52 -3.53 11.24
CA ALA A 176 36.77 -4.11 12.34
C ALA A 176 35.34 -3.52 12.45
N VAL A 177 35.19 -2.20 12.33
CA VAL A 177 33.87 -1.53 12.34
C VAL A 177 33.04 -1.92 11.12
N ALA A 178 33.63 -2.00 9.93
CA ALA A 178 32.95 -2.42 8.70
C ALA A 178 32.49 -3.89 8.78
N ALA A 179 33.33 -4.78 9.32
CA ALA A 179 32.97 -6.18 9.53
C ALA A 179 31.83 -6.34 10.55
N MET A 180 31.84 -5.58 11.65
CA MET A 180 30.75 -5.60 12.64
C MET A 180 29.44 -5.01 12.08
N GLY A 181 29.52 -3.95 11.28
CA GLY A 181 28.35 -3.37 10.59
C GLY A 181 27.73 -4.33 9.57
N ALA A 182 28.56 -5.08 8.82
CA ALA A 182 28.08 -6.11 7.90
C ALA A 182 27.41 -7.28 8.65
N LEU A 183 27.96 -7.71 9.78
CA LEU A 183 27.38 -8.77 10.62
C LEU A 183 26.06 -8.33 11.28
N ALA A 184 25.96 -7.09 11.74
CA ALA A 184 24.73 -6.52 12.30
C ALA A 184 23.63 -6.37 11.23
N LEU A 185 24.00 -5.98 10.00
CA LEU A 185 23.08 -5.88 8.87
C LEU A 185 22.53 -7.27 8.48
N LEU A 186 23.40 -8.30 8.45
CA LEU A 186 22.99 -9.69 8.21
C LEU A 186 22.04 -10.21 9.31
N TRP A 187 22.25 -9.82 10.56
CA TRP A 187 21.42 -10.22 11.69
C TRP A 187 20.04 -9.52 11.72
N ILE A 188 20.00 -8.22 11.44
CA ILE A 188 18.76 -7.41 11.38
C ILE A 188 17.84 -7.87 10.24
N LEU A 189 18.41 -8.31 9.12
CA LEU A 189 17.64 -8.69 7.94
C LEU A 189 17.12 -10.14 7.97
N ARG A 190 17.51 -10.98 8.95
CA ARG A 190 17.15 -12.42 9.08
C ARG A 190 17.00 -13.14 7.72
N LEU A 191 17.97 -12.97 6.84
CA LEU A 191 17.92 -13.52 5.48
C LEU A 191 18.21 -15.02 5.52
N ASP A 192 17.19 -15.84 5.28
CA ASP A 192 17.37 -17.23 4.89
C ASP A 192 17.75 -17.28 3.40
N LEU A 193 19.05 -17.33 3.14
CA LEU A 193 19.64 -17.26 1.80
C LEU A 193 19.56 -18.57 1.02
N GLY A 194 18.92 -19.62 1.57
CA GLY A 194 18.88 -20.96 0.96
C GLY A 194 18.10 -21.08 -0.35
N ALA A 195 17.19 -20.16 -0.68
CA ALA A 195 16.20 -20.40 -1.73
C ALA A 195 16.55 -19.86 -3.14
N TYR A 196 17.51 -18.94 -3.31
CA TYR A 196 17.65 -18.21 -4.58
C TYR A 196 19.01 -18.28 -5.27
N ARG A 197 20.01 -19.00 -4.73
CA ARG A 197 21.36 -19.17 -5.34
C ARG A 197 21.91 -17.88 -6.01
N LEU A 198 21.62 -16.70 -5.44
CA LEU A 198 22.04 -15.40 -5.98
C LEU A 198 23.42 -14.98 -5.48
N GLU A 199 24.01 -15.79 -4.62
CA GLU A 199 25.31 -15.61 -3.98
C GLU A 199 26.45 -15.50 -5.00
N TRP A 200 26.42 -16.25 -6.11
CA TRP A 200 27.51 -16.18 -7.10
C TRP A 200 27.49 -14.90 -7.93
N VAL A 201 26.33 -14.33 -8.27
CA VAL A 201 26.26 -13.07 -9.05
C VAL A 201 26.75 -11.90 -8.21
N LEU A 202 26.34 -11.82 -6.94
CA LEU A 202 26.85 -10.80 -6.02
C LEU A 202 28.32 -11.00 -5.70
N GLN A 203 28.80 -12.24 -5.51
CA GLN A 203 30.21 -12.53 -5.29
C GLN A 203 31.08 -12.26 -6.53
N VAL A 204 30.55 -12.42 -7.74
CA VAL A 204 31.25 -12.08 -9.00
C VAL A 204 31.29 -10.58 -9.22
N VAL A 205 30.22 -9.84 -8.89
CA VAL A 205 30.19 -8.37 -9.01
C VAL A 205 31.05 -7.71 -7.93
N ILE A 206 30.92 -8.15 -6.67
CA ILE A 206 31.72 -7.66 -5.54
C ILE A 206 33.17 -8.13 -5.68
N GLY A 207 33.40 -9.39 -6.03
CA GLY A 207 34.72 -9.95 -6.31
C GLY A 207 35.40 -9.29 -7.51
N GLY A 208 34.64 -8.95 -8.56
CA GLY A 208 35.13 -8.19 -9.71
C GLY A 208 35.51 -6.75 -9.35
N ALA A 209 34.72 -6.10 -8.48
CA ALA A 209 35.01 -4.76 -7.97
C ALA A 209 36.24 -4.76 -7.02
N ILE A 210 36.37 -5.77 -6.15
CA ILE A 210 37.50 -5.95 -5.25
C ILE A 210 38.77 -6.34 -6.02
N ALA A 211 38.69 -7.25 -6.99
CA ALA A 211 39.83 -7.67 -7.82
C ALA A 211 40.35 -6.50 -8.68
N LYS A 212 39.46 -5.69 -9.27
CA LYS A 212 39.88 -4.45 -9.96
C LYS A 212 40.45 -3.41 -9.00
N GLY A 213 39.90 -3.28 -7.79
CA GLY A 213 40.45 -2.42 -6.74
C GLY A 213 41.86 -2.84 -6.33
N LEU A 214 42.10 -4.15 -6.19
CA LEU A 214 43.41 -4.71 -5.83
C LEU A 214 44.44 -4.63 -6.97
N ILE A 215 44.01 -4.86 -8.22
CA ILE A 215 44.87 -4.68 -9.41
C ILE A 215 45.23 -3.20 -9.61
N ALA A 216 44.32 -2.26 -9.30
CA ALA A 216 44.56 -0.83 -9.37
C ALA A 216 45.52 -0.32 -8.29
N VAL A 217 45.48 -0.91 -7.08
CA VAL A 217 46.42 -0.59 -5.98
C VAL A 217 47.82 -1.14 -6.25
N ARG A 218 47.95 -2.24 -7.00
CA ARG A 218 49.25 -2.84 -7.37
C ARG A 218 49.99 -2.08 -8.49
N GLY A 219 49.30 -1.22 -9.25
CA GLY A 219 49.83 -0.52 -10.42
C GLY A 219 50.18 0.95 -10.25
N GLY A 220 50.20 1.49 -9.02
CA GLY A 220 50.65 2.87 -8.77
C GLY A 220 49.90 3.96 -9.55
N ALA A 221 48.63 3.75 -9.89
CA ALA A 221 47.87 4.71 -10.69
C ALA A 221 47.21 5.80 -9.83
N THR A 222 47.42 7.05 -10.23
CA THR A 222 46.92 8.31 -9.66
C THR A 222 45.40 8.35 -9.43
N PRO A 223 44.89 9.26 -8.56
CA PRO A 223 43.46 9.41 -8.22
C PRO A 223 42.50 9.68 -9.40
N PHE A 224 43.04 9.84 -10.62
CA PHE A 224 42.29 10.07 -11.85
C PHE A 224 41.41 8.87 -12.27
N ARG A 225 41.76 7.63 -11.90
CA ARG A 225 41.01 6.42 -12.33
C ARG A 225 39.75 6.11 -11.52
N PHE A 226 39.65 6.58 -10.27
CA PHE A 226 38.43 6.44 -9.45
C PHE A 226 37.28 7.33 -9.96
N GLY A 227 37.61 8.48 -10.56
CA GLY A 227 36.63 9.34 -11.21
C GLY A 227 35.93 8.66 -12.38
N LEU A 228 36.64 7.85 -13.17
CA LEU A 228 36.09 7.23 -14.39
C LEU A 228 35.02 6.16 -14.08
N VAL A 229 35.26 5.32 -13.06
CA VAL A 229 34.33 4.25 -12.65
C VAL A 229 33.11 4.83 -11.93
N GLY A 230 33.32 5.78 -11.01
CA GLY A 230 32.22 6.48 -10.33
C GLY A 230 31.35 7.29 -11.31
N SER A 231 31.97 7.90 -12.33
CA SER A 231 31.24 8.59 -13.41
C SER A 231 30.45 7.61 -14.27
N GLY A 232 31.01 6.43 -14.59
CA GLY A 232 30.29 5.40 -15.34
C GLY A 232 29.06 4.86 -14.61
N VAL A 233 29.17 4.62 -13.29
CA VAL A 233 28.03 4.20 -12.46
C VAL A 233 26.98 5.31 -12.39
N LEU A 234 27.38 6.56 -12.16
CA LEU A 234 26.46 7.69 -12.12
C LEU A 234 25.73 7.87 -13.44
N VAL A 235 26.42 7.78 -14.58
CA VAL A 235 25.82 7.86 -15.92
C VAL A 235 24.81 6.74 -16.14
N ALA A 236 25.12 5.51 -15.73
CA ALA A 236 24.18 4.39 -15.82
C ALA A 236 22.91 4.61 -14.96
N LEU A 237 23.07 5.11 -13.74
CA LEU A 237 21.95 5.40 -12.84
C LEU A 237 21.09 6.57 -13.35
N LEU A 238 21.72 7.61 -13.92
CA LEU A 238 21.01 8.71 -14.59
C LEU A 238 20.28 8.23 -15.85
N GLY A 239 20.91 7.33 -16.62
CA GLY A 239 20.29 6.70 -17.78
C GLY A 239 19.05 5.89 -17.39
N LEU A 240 19.11 5.16 -16.27
CA LEU A 240 17.96 4.44 -15.73
C LEU A 240 16.85 5.41 -15.28
N ALA A 241 17.19 6.47 -14.53
CA ALA A 241 16.21 7.48 -14.13
C ALA A 241 15.52 8.14 -15.33
N GLY A 242 16.29 8.51 -16.37
CA GLY A 242 15.77 9.07 -17.61
C GLY A 242 14.88 8.09 -18.39
N TRP A 243 15.31 6.84 -18.51
CA TRP A 243 14.50 5.78 -19.14
C TRP A 243 13.17 5.59 -18.38
N SER A 244 13.19 5.55 -17.05
CA SER A 244 12.00 5.37 -16.22
C SER A 244 10.97 6.49 -16.39
N LEU A 245 11.41 7.73 -16.64
CA LEU A 245 10.49 8.84 -16.97
C LEU A 245 9.73 8.58 -18.27
N THR A 246 10.40 8.05 -19.29
CA THR A 246 9.78 7.76 -20.59
C THR A 246 9.02 6.44 -20.62
N ALA A 247 9.40 5.48 -19.78
CA ALA A 247 8.81 4.13 -19.76
C ALA A 247 7.58 4.02 -18.86
N PHE A 248 7.38 4.97 -17.92
CA PHE A 248 6.33 4.88 -16.91
C PHE A 248 4.93 4.74 -17.53
N ASP A 249 4.54 5.61 -18.46
CA ASP A 249 3.19 5.61 -19.06
C ASP A 249 2.90 4.36 -19.91
N ALA A 250 3.95 3.72 -20.41
CA ALA A 250 3.85 2.51 -21.22
C ALA A 250 3.73 1.22 -20.39
N ASP A 251 3.88 1.26 -19.06
CA ASP A 251 3.86 0.07 -18.20
C ASP A 251 2.59 0.06 -17.30
N PRO A 252 1.57 -0.78 -17.63
CA PRO A 252 0.31 -0.83 -16.88
C PRO A 252 0.47 -1.22 -15.41
N LEU A 253 1.51 -2.00 -15.05
CA LEU A 253 1.76 -2.36 -13.67
C LEU A 253 2.39 -1.19 -12.92
N ALA A 254 3.29 -0.44 -13.56
CA ALA A 254 3.88 0.76 -12.97
C ALA A 254 2.80 1.85 -12.75
N THR A 255 2.01 2.16 -13.76
CA THR A 255 0.97 3.20 -13.72
C THR A 255 -0.12 2.92 -12.68
N THR A 256 -0.41 1.65 -12.39
CA THR A 256 -1.44 1.29 -11.40
C THR A 256 -0.88 1.07 -9.99
N ARG A 257 0.30 0.45 -9.86
CA ARG A 257 0.82 0.02 -8.54
C ARG A 257 1.63 1.10 -7.85
N ILE A 258 2.38 1.93 -8.58
CA ILE A 258 3.19 3.00 -7.99
C ILE A 258 2.32 4.05 -7.29
N PRO A 259 1.22 4.56 -7.88
CA PRO A 259 0.34 5.50 -7.17
C PRO A 259 -0.31 4.93 -5.90
N LEU A 260 -0.62 3.62 -5.90
CA LEU A 260 -1.34 2.98 -4.80
C LEU A 260 -0.42 2.48 -3.68
N LYS A 261 0.73 1.91 -4.03
CA LYS A 261 1.61 1.18 -3.12
C LYS A 261 3.03 1.74 -3.05
N GLY A 262 3.44 2.55 -4.02
CA GLY A 262 4.73 3.21 -4.02
C GLY A 262 4.87 4.12 -2.80
N HIS A 263 6.07 4.19 -2.26
CA HIS A 263 6.35 5.02 -1.10
C HIS A 263 7.07 6.30 -1.52
N LEU A 264 8.35 6.20 -1.87
CA LEU A 264 9.11 7.32 -2.37
C LEU A 264 8.75 7.59 -3.84
N SER A 265 8.66 6.53 -4.64
CA SER A 265 8.27 6.60 -6.05
C SER A 265 6.92 7.31 -6.26
N ARG A 266 5.95 7.16 -5.34
CA ARG A 266 4.67 7.88 -5.35
C ARG A 266 4.82 9.39 -5.08
N ILE A 267 5.72 9.78 -4.19
CA ILE A 267 5.99 11.19 -3.88
C ILE A 267 6.64 11.86 -5.09
N VAL A 268 7.63 11.20 -5.69
CA VAL A 268 8.28 11.66 -6.94
C VAL A 268 7.25 11.79 -8.04
N LEU A 269 6.40 10.78 -8.23
CA LEU A 269 5.32 10.79 -9.21
C LEU A 269 4.36 11.97 -9.00
N GLY A 270 3.97 12.26 -7.75
CA GLY A 270 3.11 13.42 -7.45
C GLY A 270 3.77 14.75 -7.81
N GLY A 271 5.08 14.87 -7.60
CA GLY A 271 5.84 16.05 -8.04
C GLY A 271 5.93 16.16 -9.56
N LEU A 272 6.16 15.03 -10.25
CA LEU A 272 6.20 14.98 -11.71
C LEU A 272 4.86 15.35 -12.34
N ARG A 273 3.74 14.87 -11.79
CA ARG A 273 2.39 15.24 -12.25
C ARG A 273 2.13 16.73 -12.09
N LYS A 274 2.46 17.31 -10.94
CA LYS A 274 2.35 18.78 -10.75
C LYS A 274 3.20 19.62 -11.69
N LEU A 275 4.32 19.06 -12.19
CA LEU A 275 5.15 19.74 -13.18
C LEU A 275 4.64 19.52 -14.61
N ALA A 276 3.86 18.46 -14.82
CA ALA A 276 3.28 18.10 -16.10
C ALA A 276 1.89 18.69 -16.31
N ASP A 277 1.15 18.97 -15.24
CA ASP A 277 -0.13 19.69 -15.19
C ASP A 277 0.04 21.12 -15.73
N ARG A 278 -0.36 21.33 -16.99
CA ARG A 278 -0.11 22.57 -17.74
C ARG A 278 -1.19 23.62 -17.55
N ASP A 279 -2.44 23.21 -17.39
CA ASP A 279 -3.57 24.12 -17.24
C ASP A 279 -3.97 24.36 -15.77
N GLY A 280 -3.42 23.57 -14.84
CA GLY A 280 -3.54 23.78 -13.40
C GLY A 280 -4.81 23.20 -12.79
N ASP A 281 -5.48 22.26 -13.46
CA ASP A 281 -6.70 21.60 -13.00
C ASP A 281 -6.45 20.54 -11.90
N GLY A 282 -5.18 20.16 -11.70
CA GLY A 282 -4.74 19.16 -10.73
C GLY A 282 -4.54 17.75 -11.30
N TYR A 283 -4.79 17.56 -12.59
CA TYR A 283 -4.53 16.37 -13.37
C TYR A 283 -3.41 16.67 -14.38
N ALA A 284 -2.83 15.62 -14.96
CA ALA A 284 -1.72 15.80 -15.88
C ALA A 284 -1.87 14.81 -17.04
N GLY A 285 -1.58 15.25 -18.25
CA GLY A 285 -1.60 14.35 -19.41
C GLY A 285 -0.53 13.28 -19.35
N ALA A 286 0.60 13.58 -18.71
CA ALA A 286 1.73 12.66 -18.54
C ALA A 286 1.75 11.95 -17.17
N PHE A 287 2.55 10.89 -17.06
CA PHE A 287 2.76 10.14 -15.82
C PHE A 287 1.46 9.55 -15.26
N ALA A 288 0.61 9.03 -16.14
CA ALA A 288 -0.71 8.47 -15.88
C ALA A 288 -1.57 9.39 -14.99
N GLY A 289 -1.50 10.71 -15.21
CA GLY A 289 -2.35 11.68 -14.54
C GLY A 289 -3.80 11.62 -15.03
N GLY A 290 -4.03 11.10 -16.24
CA GLY A 290 -5.36 10.74 -16.74
C GLY A 290 -6.06 11.85 -17.53
N ASP A 291 -5.39 12.98 -17.74
CA ASP A 291 -5.92 14.08 -18.51
C ASP A 291 -5.68 13.87 -20.02
N CYS A 292 -6.73 14.09 -20.80
CA CYS A 292 -6.79 13.90 -22.24
C CYS A 292 -6.58 15.22 -23.00
N ASP A 293 -6.77 16.37 -22.37
CA ASP A 293 -6.48 17.70 -22.91
C ASP A 293 -5.86 18.61 -21.84
N ASP A 294 -4.57 18.39 -21.61
CA ASP A 294 -3.67 19.14 -20.71
C ASP A 294 -3.39 20.58 -21.19
N THR A 295 -4.34 21.18 -21.91
CA THR A 295 -4.34 22.61 -22.28
C THR A 295 -5.63 23.31 -21.91
N ASN A 296 -6.62 22.57 -21.42
CA ASN A 296 -7.96 23.05 -21.14
C ASN A 296 -8.43 22.58 -19.75
N PRO A 297 -8.46 23.47 -18.74
CA PRO A 297 -8.79 23.08 -17.36
C PRO A 297 -10.26 22.68 -17.16
N GLU A 298 -11.11 22.85 -18.18
CA GLU A 298 -12.50 22.39 -18.19
C GLU A 298 -12.63 20.93 -18.65
N VAL A 299 -11.60 20.36 -19.28
CA VAL A 299 -11.53 18.97 -19.74
C VAL A 299 -10.55 18.22 -18.86
N GLY A 300 -10.98 17.12 -18.25
CA GLY A 300 -10.14 16.33 -17.37
C GLY A 300 -10.96 15.36 -16.49
N PRO A 301 -10.32 14.44 -15.76
CA PRO A 301 -11.02 13.39 -15.01
C PRO A 301 -12.02 13.87 -13.93
N HIS A 302 -11.97 15.15 -13.56
CA HIS A 302 -12.92 15.82 -12.65
C HIS A 302 -14.16 16.36 -13.35
N ALA A 303 -14.12 16.58 -14.66
CA ALA A 303 -15.20 17.18 -15.42
C ALA A 303 -16.39 16.21 -15.55
N ALA A 304 -17.57 16.79 -15.77
CA ALA A 304 -18.76 16.04 -16.12
C ALA A 304 -18.86 15.96 -17.64
N GLU A 305 -19.22 14.78 -18.15
CA GLU A 305 -19.42 14.55 -19.57
C GLU A 305 -20.61 15.34 -20.11
N ILE A 306 -20.44 16.05 -21.23
CA ILE A 306 -21.51 16.76 -21.94
C ILE A 306 -21.82 16.00 -23.23
N PRO A 307 -22.88 15.17 -23.26
CA PRO A 307 -23.13 14.30 -24.40
C PRO A 307 -23.30 15.06 -25.72
N GLY A 308 -22.57 14.64 -26.74
CA GLY A 308 -22.65 15.10 -28.13
C GLY A 308 -22.04 16.47 -28.39
N ASN A 309 -21.17 16.97 -27.51
CA ASN A 309 -20.41 18.19 -27.76
C ASN A 309 -19.15 17.95 -28.61
N GLY A 310 -18.82 16.69 -28.92
CA GLY A 310 -17.64 16.28 -29.68
C GLY A 310 -16.34 16.21 -28.86
N ILE A 311 -16.41 16.32 -27.54
CA ILE A 311 -15.28 16.37 -26.61
C ILE A 311 -15.48 15.27 -25.56
N ASP A 312 -14.41 14.53 -25.24
CA ASP A 312 -14.40 13.62 -24.08
C ASP A 312 -14.07 14.47 -22.84
N ASP A 313 -15.08 15.12 -22.24
CA ASP A 313 -14.85 16.11 -21.19
C ASP A 313 -14.21 15.46 -19.96
N ASN A 314 -14.63 14.23 -19.61
CA ASN A 314 -14.19 13.55 -18.40
C ASN A 314 -13.02 12.56 -18.63
N CYS A 315 -12.49 12.50 -19.85
CA CYS A 315 -11.43 11.60 -20.30
C CYS A 315 -11.74 10.10 -20.07
N GLN A 316 -13.02 9.72 -20.17
CA GLN A 316 -13.50 8.36 -19.99
C GLN A 316 -14.43 7.92 -21.11
N GLY A 317 -13.83 7.25 -22.10
CA GLY A 317 -14.60 6.47 -23.07
C GLY A 317 -15.09 7.27 -24.27
N GLY A 318 -14.61 8.52 -24.45
CA GLY A 318 -14.98 9.39 -25.55
C GLY A 318 -16.22 10.25 -25.25
N ASP A 319 -16.54 11.15 -26.19
CA ASP A 319 -17.78 11.94 -26.17
C ASP A 319 -18.99 11.01 -26.07
N ALA A 320 -19.75 11.16 -24.98
CA ALA A 320 -20.95 10.36 -24.79
C ALA A 320 -21.97 10.68 -25.89
N PRO A 321 -22.59 9.68 -26.54
CA PRO A 321 -23.66 9.97 -27.48
C PRO A 321 -24.79 10.67 -26.73
N ILE A 322 -25.41 11.67 -27.37
CA ILE A 322 -26.74 12.09 -26.95
C ILE A 322 -27.62 10.86 -27.12
N GLU A 323 -27.95 10.19 -26.01
CA GLU A 323 -29.06 9.25 -25.96
C GLU A 323 -30.33 10.06 -26.22
N VAL A 324 -30.61 10.31 -27.49
CA VAL A 324 -31.97 10.47 -27.96
C VAL A 324 -32.52 9.05 -27.99
N GLU A 325 -32.76 8.49 -26.81
CA GLU A 325 -33.78 7.46 -26.71
C GLU A 325 -35.07 8.23 -27.07
N GLU A 326 -35.46 8.19 -28.35
CA GLU A 326 -36.88 8.36 -28.66
C GLU A 326 -37.56 7.38 -27.72
N PRO A 327 -38.35 7.86 -26.74
CA PRO A 327 -39.01 6.93 -25.84
C PRO A 327 -39.69 5.92 -26.75
N PRO A 328 -39.55 4.61 -26.49
CA PRO A 328 -40.33 3.62 -27.21
C PRO A 328 -41.75 4.18 -27.27
N PRO A 329 -42.40 4.21 -28.46
CA PRO A 329 -43.72 4.82 -28.59
C PRO A 329 -44.51 4.33 -27.40
N GLU A 330 -45.02 5.25 -26.57
CA GLU A 330 -45.72 4.92 -25.32
C GLU A 330 -46.74 3.83 -25.67
N GLU A 331 -46.37 2.58 -25.51
CA GLU A 331 -47.32 1.55 -25.19
C GLU A 331 -47.81 2.06 -23.86
N GLU A 332 -49.01 2.64 -23.88
CA GLU A 332 -49.74 2.94 -22.67
C GLU A 332 -49.48 1.76 -21.74
N PRO A 333 -48.78 1.96 -20.61
CA PRO A 333 -48.44 0.86 -19.73
C PRO A 333 -49.76 0.13 -19.53
N PRO A 334 -49.82 -1.19 -19.82
CA PRO A 334 -51.08 -1.92 -19.85
C PRO A 334 -51.85 -1.48 -18.63
N ALA A 335 -53.01 -0.84 -18.86
CA ALA A 335 -53.73 -0.06 -17.87
C ALA A 335 -53.52 -0.73 -16.52
N THR A 336 -52.85 -0.02 -15.58
CA THR A 336 -52.43 -0.57 -14.28
C THR A 336 -53.50 -1.55 -13.87
N PRO A 337 -53.22 -2.88 -13.86
CA PRO A 337 -54.27 -3.85 -13.66
C PRO A 337 -55.08 -3.39 -12.46
N ASP A 338 -56.41 -3.29 -12.61
CA ASP A 338 -57.35 -2.87 -11.56
C ASP A 338 -56.76 -3.26 -10.22
N GLU A 339 -56.43 -2.26 -9.37
CA GLU A 339 -55.61 -2.37 -8.16
C GLU A 339 -55.19 -3.81 -7.83
N PRO A 340 -53.89 -4.17 -7.89
CA PRO A 340 -53.43 -5.55 -7.81
C PRO A 340 -54.21 -6.30 -6.73
N ARG A 341 -55.02 -7.28 -7.16
CA ARG A 341 -55.94 -8.09 -6.33
C ARG A 341 -55.40 -8.22 -4.91
N TYR A 342 -55.89 -7.34 -4.03
CA TYR A 342 -55.58 -7.25 -2.59
C TYR A 342 -54.24 -7.88 -2.18
N VAL A 343 -53.11 -7.23 -2.43
CA VAL A 343 -51.92 -7.49 -1.60
C VAL A 343 -52.24 -6.90 -0.21
N PRO A 344 -52.32 -7.72 0.85
CA PRO A 344 -52.61 -7.19 2.19
C PRO A 344 -51.62 -6.09 2.55
N ARG A 345 -52.10 -4.94 3.04
CA ARG A 345 -51.27 -3.78 3.38
C ARG A 345 -50.17 -4.08 4.42
N LYS A 346 -50.30 -5.19 5.17
CA LYS A 346 -49.30 -5.65 6.13
C LYS A 346 -49.01 -7.13 5.94
N LEU A 347 -47.88 -7.44 5.30
CA LEU A 347 -47.33 -8.79 5.16
C LEU A 347 -46.15 -8.99 6.11
N ASN A 348 -45.89 -10.24 6.48
CA ASN A 348 -44.62 -10.61 7.08
C ASN A 348 -43.54 -10.63 6.00
N VAL A 349 -42.39 -10.03 6.29
CA VAL A 349 -41.27 -9.94 5.34
C VAL A 349 -40.11 -10.76 5.90
N VAL A 350 -39.55 -11.64 5.07
CA VAL A 350 -38.33 -12.39 5.40
C VAL A 350 -37.30 -12.11 4.33
N VAL A 351 -36.17 -11.56 4.74
CA VAL A 351 -35.03 -11.25 3.87
C VAL A 351 -33.93 -12.25 4.18
N LEU A 352 -33.66 -13.15 3.24
CA LEU A 352 -32.53 -14.06 3.30
C LEU A 352 -31.40 -13.49 2.44
N LEU A 353 -30.34 -12.99 3.07
CA LEU A 353 -29.15 -12.51 2.39
C LEU A 353 -28.05 -13.56 2.49
N ILE A 354 -27.56 -14.04 1.35
CA ILE A 354 -26.50 -15.04 1.25
C ILE A 354 -25.25 -14.35 0.69
N ASP A 355 -24.20 -14.26 1.49
CA ASP A 355 -22.99 -13.51 1.14
C ASP A 355 -22.18 -14.26 0.06
N THR A 356 -21.72 -13.52 -0.95
CA THR A 356 -20.91 -14.04 -2.08
C THR A 356 -21.50 -15.22 -2.86
N LEU A 357 -22.82 -15.42 -2.81
CA LEU A 357 -23.52 -16.41 -3.64
C LEU A 357 -23.57 -15.97 -5.11
N ARG A 358 -23.24 -16.89 -6.01
CA ARG A 358 -23.28 -16.67 -7.45
C ARG A 358 -24.51 -17.35 -8.07
N PRO A 359 -25.24 -16.66 -8.97
CA PRO A 359 -26.44 -17.22 -9.59
C PRO A 359 -26.11 -18.40 -10.50
N ASP A 360 -24.96 -18.39 -11.18
CA ASP A 360 -24.55 -19.45 -12.11
C ASP A 360 -24.14 -20.76 -11.43
N HIS A 361 -24.27 -20.83 -10.10
CA HIS A 361 -24.12 -22.04 -9.29
C HIS A 361 -25.44 -22.53 -8.67
N LEU A 362 -26.59 -22.03 -9.14
CA LEU A 362 -27.92 -22.47 -8.72
C LEU A 362 -28.65 -23.19 -9.85
N GLY A 363 -29.36 -24.28 -9.53
CA GLY A 363 -30.10 -25.06 -10.52
C GLY A 363 -31.18 -24.25 -11.24
N THR A 364 -31.82 -23.31 -10.53
CA THR A 364 -32.80 -22.35 -11.08
C THR A 364 -32.26 -21.55 -12.27
N TYR A 365 -30.95 -21.24 -12.27
CA TYR A 365 -30.27 -20.52 -13.36
C TYR A 365 -29.49 -21.46 -14.29
N GLY A 366 -29.79 -22.77 -14.26
CA GLY A 366 -29.24 -23.76 -15.20
C GLY A 366 -27.99 -24.50 -14.71
N TYR A 367 -27.61 -24.38 -13.43
CA TYR A 367 -26.46 -25.13 -12.92
C TYR A 367 -26.75 -26.64 -12.80
N GLU A 368 -25.86 -27.47 -13.35
CA GLU A 368 -26.11 -28.92 -13.46
C GLU A 368 -26.00 -29.67 -12.13
N ARG A 369 -25.21 -29.17 -11.19
CA ARG A 369 -25.01 -29.82 -9.89
C ARG A 369 -26.18 -29.46 -8.96
N PRO A 370 -26.67 -30.41 -8.12
CA PRO A 370 -27.74 -30.16 -7.17
C PRO A 370 -27.21 -29.42 -5.93
N THR A 371 -26.70 -28.20 -6.13
CA THR A 371 -26.21 -27.30 -5.08
C THR A 371 -27.35 -26.63 -4.33
N SER A 372 -28.48 -26.38 -4.98
CA SER A 372 -29.54 -25.52 -4.44
C SER A 372 -30.96 -26.12 -4.49
N PRO A 373 -31.17 -27.44 -4.22
CA PRO A 373 -32.46 -28.09 -4.50
C PRO A 373 -33.67 -27.47 -3.78
N ASN A 374 -33.47 -26.92 -2.58
CA ASN A 374 -34.55 -26.23 -1.85
C ASN A 374 -34.89 -24.87 -2.46
N ILE A 375 -33.88 -24.11 -2.89
CA ILE A 375 -34.05 -22.83 -3.60
C ILE A 375 -34.73 -23.10 -4.94
N ASP A 376 -34.28 -24.12 -5.66
CA ASP A 376 -34.83 -24.51 -6.96
C ASP A 376 -36.28 -24.95 -6.86
N ASN A 377 -36.64 -25.63 -5.77
CA ASN A 377 -38.03 -25.98 -5.53
C ASN A 377 -38.89 -24.77 -5.17
N PHE A 378 -38.37 -23.84 -4.36
CA PHE A 378 -39.07 -22.60 -4.02
C PHE A 378 -39.28 -21.69 -5.25
N ALA A 379 -38.29 -21.63 -6.13
CA ALA A 379 -38.32 -20.84 -7.36
C ALA A 379 -39.48 -21.21 -8.30
N LYS A 380 -39.93 -22.48 -8.29
CA LYS A 380 -41.07 -22.94 -9.11
C LYS A 380 -42.39 -22.24 -8.81
N SER A 381 -42.53 -21.65 -7.61
CA SER A 381 -43.73 -20.95 -7.16
C SER A 381 -43.44 -19.49 -6.77
N ALA A 382 -42.27 -18.96 -7.14
CA ALA A 382 -41.82 -17.62 -6.81
C ALA A 382 -41.58 -16.79 -8.06
N VAL A 383 -41.44 -15.48 -7.88
CA VAL A 383 -40.92 -14.61 -8.94
C VAL A 383 -39.40 -14.70 -8.93
N VAL A 384 -38.83 -15.09 -10.07
CA VAL A 384 -37.38 -15.17 -10.29
C VAL A 384 -36.99 -14.01 -11.20
N PHE A 385 -35.89 -13.35 -10.88
CA PHE A 385 -35.39 -12.20 -11.63
C PHE A 385 -34.08 -12.56 -12.33
N ASP A 386 -34.04 -12.44 -13.66
CA ASP A 386 -32.83 -12.72 -14.45
C ASP A 386 -31.78 -11.60 -14.35
N ARG A 387 -32.19 -10.40 -13.94
CA ARG A 387 -31.35 -9.19 -13.90
C ARG A 387 -31.46 -8.51 -12.54
N VAL A 388 -30.60 -8.92 -11.60
CA VAL A 388 -30.47 -8.32 -10.26
C VAL A 388 -29.00 -8.03 -9.98
N TYR A 389 -28.71 -6.81 -9.52
CA TYR A 389 -27.34 -6.33 -9.37
C TYR A 389 -27.05 -5.89 -7.93
N ALA A 390 -25.92 -6.32 -7.40
CA ALA A 390 -25.36 -5.76 -6.18
C ALA A 390 -24.80 -4.36 -6.46
N GLN A 391 -25.04 -3.41 -5.56
CA GLN A 391 -24.63 -2.02 -5.73
C GLN A 391 -23.12 -1.78 -5.50
N ALA A 392 -22.40 -2.81 -5.07
CA ALA A 392 -20.95 -2.81 -4.97
C ALA A 392 -20.39 -4.24 -5.02
N PRO A 393 -19.14 -4.41 -5.47
CA PRO A 393 -18.50 -5.73 -5.57
C PRO A 393 -17.98 -6.27 -4.21
N ASN A 394 -18.42 -5.72 -3.08
CA ASN A 394 -18.00 -6.16 -1.75
C ASN A 394 -19.08 -5.94 -0.68
N THR A 395 -19.08 -6.81 0.33
CA THR A 395 -20.02 -6.81 1.46
C THR A 395 -20.11 -5.45 2.17
N PRO A 396 -19.00 -4.76 2.53
CA PRO A 396 -19.07 -3.53 3.32
C PRO A 396 -19.71 -2.33 2.62
N ARG A 397 -19.93 -2.41 1.30
CA ARG A 397 -20.64 -1.38 0.52
C ARG A 397 -21.99 -1.87 0.02
N SER A 398 -22.09 -3.16 -0.33
CA SER A 398 -23.34 -3.75 -0.85
C SER A 398 -24.40 -3.88 0.25
N VAL A 399 -24.03 -4.36 1.44
CA VAL A 399 -25.00 -4.57 2.54
C VAL A 399 -25.62 -3.25 3.02
N PRO A 400 -24.86 -2.18 3.31
CA PRO A 400 -25.47 -0.91 3.67
C PRO A 400 -26.32 -0.32 2.54
N SER A 401 -25.93 -0.53 1.28
CA SER A 401 -26.73 -0.07 0.14
C SER A 401 -28.11 -0.72 0.09
N LEU A 402 -28.16 -2.04 0.32
CA LEU A 402 -29.40 -2.80 0.44
C LEU A 402 -30.26 -2.31 1.62
N LEU A 403 -29.66 -2.21 2.81
CA LEU A 403 -30.40 -1.87 4.04
C LEU A 403 -30.85 -0.41 4.11
N LEU A 404 -30.17 0.51 3.42
CA LEU A 404 -30.49 1.94 3.42
C LEU A 404 -31.22 2.40 2.15
N GLY A 405 -31.38 1.52 1.15
CA GLY A 405 -32.02 1.86 -0.13
C GLY A 405 -31.28 2.96 -0.91
N ARG A 406 -29.95 3.03 -0.80
CA ARG A 406 -29.13 4.10 -1.40
C ARG A 406 -27.89 3.55 -2.06
N TYR A 407 -27.47 4.15 -3.18
CA TYR A 407 -26.15 3.86 -3.76
C TYR A 407 -25.04 4.13 -2.74
N PRO A 408 -23.95 3.34 -2.73
CA PRO A 408 -22.81 3.55 -1.82
C PRO A 408 -22.23 4.97 -1.86
N SER A 409 -22.32 5.65 -3.01
CA SER A 409 -21.89 7.04 -3.21
C SER A 409 -22.79 8.08 -2.53
N ARG A 410 -24.04 7.72 -2.21
CA ARG A 410 -25.06 8.57 -1.57
C ARG A 410 -25.27 8.26 -0.09
N ILE A 411 -24.61 7.23 0.44
CA ILE A 411 -24.58 6.94 1.86
C ILE A 411 -23.61 7.93 2.53
N THR A 412 -24.08 8.58 3.60
CA THR A 412 -23.21 9.43 4.42
C THR A 412 -22.46 8.55 5.41
N TRP A 413 -21.20 8.25 5.12
CA TRP A 413 -20.34 7.39 5.93
C TRP A 413 -19.67 8.16 7.06
N ILE A 414 -19.46 7.52 8.22
CA ILE A 414 -18.62 8.09 9.29
C ILE A 414 -17.20 8.32 8.77
N LYS A 415 -16.64 7.33 8.05
CA LYS A 415 -15.35 7.40 7.36
C LYS A 415 -15.45 6.77 5.97
N ARG A 416 -15.69 7.61 4.96
CA ARG A 416 -15.92 7.19 3.57
C ARG A 416 -14.92 6.19 3.00
N PHE A 417 -13.64 6.31 3.34
CA PHE A 417 -12.57 5.45 2.80
C PHE A 417 -12.16 4.29 3.71
N GLU A 418 -12.77 4.15 4.90
CA GLU A 418 -12.51 3.01 5.77
C GLU A 418 -13.27 1.76 5.28
N ARG A 419 -12.61 0.60 5.36
CA ARG A 419 -13.09 -0.67 4.78
C ARG A 419 -14.39 -1.17 5.41
N PHE A 420 -14.59 -0.92 6.71
CA PHE A 420 -15.76 -1.36 7.49
C PHE A 420 -16.33 -0.18 8.27
N SER A 421 -16.56 0.94 7.59
CA SER A 421 -17.14 2.14 8.21
C SER A 421 -18.60 1.91 8.56
N GLY A 422 -19.01 2.38 9.74
CA GLY A 422 -20.40 2.67 10.03
C GLY A 422 -20.95 3.84 9.21
N VAL A 423 -22.23 4.11 9.41
CA VAL A 423 -23.00 5.17 8.71
C VAL A 423 -23.44 6.25 9.70
N VAL A 424 -23.67 7.47 9.20
CA VAL A 424 -24.19 8.58 10.03
C VAL A 424 -25.71 8.42 10.14
N PRO A 425 -26.29 8.17 11.33
CA PRO A 425 -27.72 7.88 11.50
C PRO A 425 -28.63 9.00 11.01
N GLU A 426 -28.32 10.25 11.36
CA GLU A 426 -29.18 11.40 11.04
C GLU A 426 -29.27 11.67 9.54
N ALA A 427 -28.30 11.16 8.77
CA ALA A 427 -28.21 11.32 7.33
C ALA A 427 -28.67 10.07 6.56
N ASN A 428 -28.85 8.92 7.21
CA ASN A 428 -29.25 7.68 6.57
C ASN A 428 -30.34 6.97 7.39
N GLN A 429 -31.50 6.77 6.78
CA GLN A 429 -32.57 5.98 7.38
C GLN A 429 -32.47 4.53 6.92
N SER A 430 -32.57 3.60 7.86
CA SER A 430 -32.59 2.17 7.57
C SER A 430 -33.98 1.67 7.20
N LEU A 431 -34.01 0.61 6.39
CA LEU A 431 -35.17 -0.23 6.11
C LEU A 431 -35.92 -0.63 7.40
N PHE A 432 -35.18 -0.96 8.46
CA PHE A 432 -35.77 -1.41 9.71
C PHE A 432 -36.46 -0.27 10.44
N GLU A 433 -35.91 0.95 10.44
CA GLU A 433 -36.58 2.12 11.00
C GLU A 433 -37.90 2.41 10.27
N ILE A 434 -37.93 2.26 8.95
CA ILE A 434 -39.14 2.43 8.14
C ILE A 434 -40.20 1.38 8.53
N PHE A 435 -39.81 0.10 8.63
CA PHE A 435 -40.73 -0.97 9.03
C PHE A 435 -41.22 -0.81 10.48
N GLN A 436 -40.33 -0.45 11.40
CA GLN A 436 -40.65 -0.20 12.80
C GLN A 436 -41.67 0.94 12.92
N ALA A 437 -41.47 2.05 12.19
CA ALA A 437 -42.43 3.16 12.12
C ALA A 437 -43.79 2.72 11.54
N GLY A 438 -43.81 1.74 10.63
CA GLY A 438 -45.03 1.11 10.10
C GLY A 438 -45.73 0.13 11.07
N GLY A 439 -45.11 -0.17 12.22
CA GLY A 439 -45.62 -1.08 13.24
C GLY A 439 -45.25 -2.55 13.05
N TRP A 440 -44.24 -2.85 12.22
CA TRP A 440 -43.66 -4.19 12.14
C TRP A 440 -42.69 -4.42 13.31
N ARG A 441 -42.66 -5.64 13.82
CA ARG A 441 -41.59 -6.15 14.67
C ARG A 441 -40.36 -6.40 13.80
N THR A 442 -39.23 -5.76 14.08
CA THR A 442 -38.01 -5.90 13.26
C THR A 442 -36.98 -6.77 13.98
N GLU A 443 -36.56 -7.84 13.32
CA GLU A 443 -35.56 -8.75 13.88
C GLU A 443 -34.50 -9.10 12.85
N ALA A 444 -33.29 -9.33 13.35
CA ALA A 444 -32.18 -9.75 12.52
C ALA A 444 -31.36 -10.84 13.21
N VAL A 445 -30.96 -11.83 12.42
CA VAL A 445 -30.19 -13.00 12.86
C VAL A 445 -28.97 -13.14 11.96
N SER A 446 -27.79 -13.21 12.59
CA SER A 446 -26.50 -13.34 11.93
C SER A 446 -25.53 -14.14 12.81
N ALA A 447 -24.34 -14.39 12.28
CA ALA A 447 -23.22 -15.01 12.99
C ALA A 447 -21.89 -14.45 12.47
N HIS A 448 -21.84 -13.14 12.22
CA HIS A 448 -20.73 -12.51 11.53
C HIS A 448 -20.28 -11.19 12.18
N TRP A 449 -18.96 -11.04 12.33
CA TRP A 449 -18.32 -9.91 13.02
C TRP A 449 -18.50 -8.56 12.31
N TYR A 450 -18.81 -8.57 11.01
CA TYR A 450 -18.98 -7.35 10.22
C TYR A 450 -19.99 -6.40 10.87
N PHE A 451 -21.11 -6.95 11.35
CA PHE A 451 -22.17 -6.19 12.00
C PHE A 451 -21.79 -5.68 13.40
N GLU A 452 -20.67 -6.13 13.97
CA GLU A 452 -20.10 -5.55 15.20
C GLU A 452 -19.22 -4.32 14.91
N ARG A 453 -18.88 -4.06 13.64
CA ARG A 453 -17.99 -2.98 13.21
C ARG A 453 -18.68 -1.92 12.38
N ALA A 454 -19.69 -2.30 11.62
CA ALA A 454 -20.46 -1.39 10.79
C ALA A 454 -21.52 -0.69 11.66
N ASP A 455 -21.11 0.33 12.42
CA ASP A 455 -22.02 1.05 13.30
C ASP A 455 -23.24 1.59 12.53
N HIS A 456 -24.40 1.56 13.17
CA HIS A 456 -25.67 2.17 12.74
C HIS A 456 -26.35 1.59 11.49
N ILE A 457 -25.82 0.52 10.88
CA ILE A 457 -26.51 -0.11 9.73
C ILE A 457 -27.75 -0.93 10.16
N GLN A 458 -27.80 -1.31 11.44
CA GLN A 458 -28.87 -2.09 12.07
C GLN A 458 -29.81 -1.23 12.92
N ASP A 459 -29.72 0.09 12.85
CA ASP A 459 -30.62 0.98 13.57
C ASP A 459 -32.08 0.67 13.15
N GLY A 460 -33.00 0.68 14.12
CA GLY A 460 -34.38 0.27 13.92
C GLY A 460 -34.66 -1.24 14.02
N VAL A 461 -33.66 -2.08 14.32
CA VAL A 461 -33.87 -3.51 14.64
C VAL A 461 -34.25 -3.68 16.12
N ASP A 462 -35.45 -4.20 16.41
CA ASP A 462 -35.90 -4.43 17.79
C ASP A 462 -35.16 -5.59 18.48
N GLN A 463 -34.77 -6.64 17.73
CA GLN A 463 -34.02 -7.76 18.25
C GLN A 463 -32.91 -8.22 17.30
N TRP A 464 -31.67 -8.12 17.78
CA TRP A 464 -30.46 -8.49 17.06
C TRP A 464 -29.82 -9.73 17.70
N ASP A 465 -29.77 -10.85 16.97
CA ASP A 465 -29.06 -12.07 17.37
C ASP A 465 -27.85 -12.30 16.46
N ASN A 466 -26.67 -11.91 16.91
CA ASN A 466 -25.40 -12.17 16.23
C ASN A 466 -24.53 -13.20 16.97
N ARG A 467 -25.15 -14.10 17.75
CA ARG A 467 -24.42 -15.16 18.43
C ARG A 467 -23.68 -16.03 17.40
N GLY A 468 -22.50 -16.50 17.76
CA GLY A 468 -21.63 -17.26 16.84
C GLY A 468 -20.74 -16.39 15.95
N ALA A 469 -20.84 -15.05 16.01
CA ALA A 469 -19.81 -14.17 15.47
C ALA A 469 -18.46 -14.43 16.14
N LYS A 470 -17.39 -14.48 15.33
CA LYS A 470 -16.01 -14.73 15.77
C LYS A 470 -15.07 -13.65 15.26
N SER A 471 -13.78 -13.73 15.55
CA SER A 471 -12.84 -12.77 14.95
C SER A 471 -12.81 -12.88 13.42
N ILE A 472 -12.34 -11.83 12.73
CA ILE A 472 -12.15 -11.81 11.26
C ILE A 472 -11.43 -13.08 10.77
N LYS A 473 -10.39 -13.51 11.49
CA LYS A 473 -9.60 -14.68 11.13
C LYS A 473 -10.40 -15.98 11.26
N GLU A 474 -11.19 -16.10 12.33
CA GLU A 474 -11.93 -17.32 12.65
C GLU A 474 -13.20 -17.46 11.80
N SER A 475 -13.94 -16.36 11.58
CA SER A 475 -15.13 -16.35 10.73
C SER A 475 -14.80 -16.77 9.29
N ASN A 476 -13.63 -16.39 8.75
CA ASN A 476 -13.18 -16.83 7.42
C ASN A 476 -12.83 -18.32 7.34
N THR A 477 -12.92 -19.07 8.42
CA THR A 477 -12.64 -20.52 8.49
C THR A 477 -13.76 -21.30 9.16
N GLN A 478 -14.95 -20.72 9.22
CA GLN A 478 -16.13 -21.30 9.84
C GLN A 478 -17.25 -21.37 8.81
N SER A 479 -18.06 -22.42 8.94
CA SER A 479 -19.42 -22.43 8.44
C SER A 479 -20.38 -22.26 9.61
N ALA A 480 -21.09 -21.13 9.67
CA ALA A 480 -22.04 -20.77 10.72
C ALA A 480 -23.48 -21.23 10.43
N ALA A 481 -23.84 -21.59 9.20
CA ALA A 481 -25.18 -22.02 8.80
C ALA A 481 -25.77 -23.14 9.68
N PRO A 482 -25.02 -24.17 10.11
CA PRO A 482 -25.54 -25.20 11.02
C PRO A 482 -26.00 -24.66 12.39
N GLU A 483 -25.39 -23.58 12.86
CA GLU A 483 -25.75 -22.92 14.12
C GLU A 483 -26.76 -21.77 13.89
N LEU A 484 -26.76 -21.15 12.71
CA LEU A 484 -27.63 -20.03 12.34
C LEU A 484 -29.05 -20.48 12.00
N THR A 485 -29.20 -21.51 11.16
CA THR A 485 -30.51 -21.97 10.66
C THR A 485 -31.49 -22.36 11.78
N PRO A 486 -31.09 -23.13 12.82
CA PRO A 486 -31.99 -23.43 13.93
C PRO A 486 -32.51 -22.17 14.63
N ARG A 487 -31.67 -21.14 14.77
CA ARG A 487 -32.06 -19.86 15.39
C ARG A 487 -33.02 -19.06 14.51
N VAL A 488 -32.78 -19.02 13.19
CA VAL A 488 -33.72 -18.39 12.23
C VAL A 488 -35.09 -19.06 12.32
N VAL A 489 -35.14 -20.40 12.37
CA VAL A 489 -36.39 -21.17 12.52
C VAL A 489 -37.06 -20.91 13.87
N GLU A 490 -36.30 -20.83 14.96
CA GLU A 490 -36.81 -20.48 16.29
C GLU A 490 -37.45 -19.08 16.29
N ARG A 491 -36.78 -18.08 15.72
CA ARG A 491 -37.31 -16.71 15.60
C ARG A 491 -38.59 -16.67 14.76
N LEU A 492 -38.61 -17.34 13.61
CA LEU A 492 -39.80 -17.41 12.76
C LEU A 492 -41.01 -18.00 13.49
N LYS A 493 -40.81 -19.04 14.30
CA LYS A 493 -41.89 -19.62 15.12
C LYS A 493 -42.41 -18.62 16.15
N ALA A 494 -41.51 -18.00 16.91
CA ALA A 494 -41.88 -17.01 17.93
C ALA A 494 -42.63 -15.80 17.33
N LEU A 495 -42.15 -15.29 16.19
CA LEU A 495 -42.79 -14.19 15.46
C LEU A 495 -44.18 -14.58 14.93
N GLY A 496 -44.33 -15.81 14.43
CA GLY A 496 -45.63 -16.34 14.00
C GLY A 496 -46.65 -16.47 15.13
N GLU A 497 -46.21 -16.84 16.34
CA GLU A 497 -47.05 -16.93 17.53
C GLU A 497 -47.50 -15.56 18.06
N ALA A 498 -46.65 -14.54 17.93
CA ALA A 498 -46.93 -13.18 18.39
C ALA A 498 -48.04 -12.47 17.58
N LYS A 499 -48.37 -12.96 16.37
CA LYS A 499 -49.42 -12.41 15.47
C LYS A 499 -49.28 -10.90 15.16
N GLN A 500 -48.10 -10.32 15.36
CA GLN A 500 -47.73 -8.99 14.89
C GLN A 500 -47.05 -9.12 13.52
N PRO A 501 -47.29 -8.21 12.55
CA PRO A 501 -46.51 -8.18 11.33
C PRO A 501 -45.02 -8.02 11.66
N PHE A 502 -44.16 -8.77 10.98
CA PHE A 502 -42.73 -8.77 11.28
C PHE A 502 -41.86 -8.66 10.04
N VAL A 503 -40.64 -8.18 10.25
CA VAL A 503 -39.55 -8.25 9.28
C VAL A 503 -38.41 -9.02 9.93
N LEU A 504 -38.00 -10.12 9.30
CA LEU A 504 -36.85 -10.91 9.72
C LEU A 504 -35.77 -10.84 8.66
N PHE A 505 -34.60 -10.31 9.02
CA PHE A 505 -33.41 -10.34 8.20
C PHE A 505 -32.47 -11.46 8.67
N ALA A 506 -32.15 -12.41 7.81
CA ALA A 506 -31.18 -13.47 8.10
C ALA A 506 -29.99 -13.35 7.15
N HIS A 507 -28.78 -13.20 7.71
CA HIS A 507 -27.55 -13.11 6.94
C HIS A 507 -26.74 -14.39 7.06
N TYR A 508 -26.64 -15.12 5.95
CA TYR A 508 -25.80 -16.30 5.78
C TYR A 508 -24.46 -15.88 5.21
N PHE A 509 -23.37 -16.31 5.86
CA PHE A 509 -22.02 -15.94 5.43
C PHE A 509 -21.51 -16.86 4.33
N GLU A 510 -21.90 -18.13 4.32
CA GLU A 510 -21.52 -19.08 3.29
C GLU A 510 -22.24 -18.79 1.97
N PRO A 511 -21.58 -18.91 0.81
CA PRO A 511 -20.23 -19.46 0.59
C PRO A 511 -19.10 -18.40 0.56
N HIS A 512 -18.43 -18.09 1.69
CA HIS A 512 -17.48 -16.95 1.79
C HIS A 512 -16.13 -17.30 2.44
N GLY A 513 -15.07 -16.62 1.99
CA GLY A 513 -13.74 -16.67 2.59
C GLY A 513 -12.95 -17.92 2.18
N LYS A 514 -12.79 -18.87 3.09
CA LYS A 514 -12.21 -20.19 2.81
C LYS A 514 -13.31 -21.22 2.84
N TYR A 515 -13.66 -21.76 1.67
CA TYR A 515 -14.69 -22.78 1.55
C TYR A 515 -14.35 -24.02 2.38
N MET A 516 -15.24 -24.36 3.29
CA MET A 516 -15.10 -25.46 4.23
C MET A 516 -15.98 -26.63 3.80
N ASN A 517 -15.44 -27.84 3.88
CA ASN A 517 -16.27 -29.03 3.75
C ASN A 517 -16.98 -29.25 5.09
N GLN A 518 -18.28 -28.97 5.16
CA GLN A 518 -19.06 -29.32 6.35
C GLN A 518 -19.31 -30.83 6.37
N ARG A 519 -19.39 -31.42 7.56
CA ARG A 519 -19.60 -32.87 7.71
C ARG A 519 -21.02 -33.30 7.36
N SER A 520 -21.98 -32.38 7.39
CA SER A 520 -23.42 -32.62 7.25
C SER A 520 -23.97 -32.30 5.86
N VAL A 521 -23.16 -31.76 4.95
CA VAL A 521 -23.57 -31.35 3.61
C VAL A 521 -22.89 -32.19 2.54
N LYS A 522 -23.45 -32.18 1.34
CA LYS A 522 -22.92 -32.93 0.21
C LYS A 522 -21.57 -32.35 -0.21
N VAL A 523 -20.52 -33.17 -0.12
CA VAL A 523 -19.19 -32.78 -0.60
C VAL A 523 -19.04 -33.20 -2.06
N PHE A 524 -18.95 -32.22 -2.96
CA PHE A 524 -18.79 -32.48 -4.40
C PHE A 524 -17.35 -32.85 -4.79
N GLY A 525 -16.36 -32.46 -3.98
CA GLY A 525 -14.96 -32.70 -4.31
C GLY A 525 -13.97 -31.94 -3.43
N LYS A 526 -12.73 -31.84 -3.92
CA LYS A 526 -11.61 -31.18 -3.20
C LYS A 526 -11.12 -29.92 -3.90
N GLY A 527 -11.53 -29.69 -5.15
CA GLY A 527 -11.19 -28.48 -5.90
C GLY A 527 -11.83 -27.24 -5.27
N LEU A 528 -11.33 -26.06 -5.62
CA LEU A 528 -11.83 -24.81 -5.06
C LEU A 528 -13.34 -24.64 -5.33
N MET A 529 -13.76 -24.82 -6.59
CA MET A 529 -15.18 -24.72 -6.95
C MET A 529 -16.03 -25.85 -6.38
N ASP A 530 -15.48 -27.06 -6.21
CA ASP A 530 -16.24 -28.12 -5.53
C ASP A 530 -16.56 -27.76 -4.08
N LYS A 531 -15.64 -27.09 -3.39
CA LYS A 531 -15.86 -26.62 -2.02
C LYS A 531 -16.84 -25.46 -1.97
N TYR A 532 -16.80 -24.57 -2.96
CA TYR A 532 -17.80 -23.50 -3.12
C TYR A 532 -19.20 -24.10 -3.27
N ASP A 533 -19.37 -25.04 -4.20
CA ASP A 533 -20.63 -25.77 -4.41
C ASP A 533 -21.10 -26.51 -3.16
N SER A 534 -20.16 -27.06 -2.39
CA SER A 534 -20.45 -27.80 -1.15
C SER A 534 -20.86 -26.87 0.00
N GLU A 535 -20.56 -25.57 -0.06
CA GLU A 535 -21.06 -24.59 0.93
C GLU A 535 -22.43 -24.03 0.55
N ILE A 536 -22.81 -24.09 -0.73
CA ILE A 536 -24.16 -23.75 -1.19
C ILE A 536 -25.16 -24.87 -0.81
N ALA A 537 -24.74 -26.14 -0.97
CA ALA A 537 -25.54 -27.33 -0.66
C ALA A 537 -25.67 -27.58 0.84
#